data_AF-A0A924I182-F1
#
_entry.id   AF-A0A924I182-F1
#
_cell.length_a   1.000
_cell.length_b   1.000
_cell.length_c   1.000
_cell.angle_alpha   90.00
_cell.angle_beta   90.00
_cell.angle_gamma   90.00
#
_symmetry.space_group_name_H-M   'P 1'
#
loop_
_entity.id
_entity.type
_entity.pdbx_description
1 polymer ?
#
loop_
_entity_poly.entity_id
_entity_poly.type
_entity_poly.pdbx_seq_one_letter_code
_entity_poly.pdbx_strand_id
1 'polypeptide(L)' 'KWMEVGKRKATYLDLTGHIKTPIVSNAEGWGRFECLGGSVSVWIEQ' A
#
# COMPACT_ATOMS: atom_id res chain seq x y z
N LYS A 1 -1.89 -7.73 -3.57
CA LYS A 1 -0.59 -8.39 -3.80
C LYS A 1 0.39 -8.02 -2.69
N TRP A 2 1.18 -8.97 -2.20
CA TRP A 2 2.27 -8.65 -1.27
C TRP A 2 3.45 -8.06 -2.02
N MET A 3 4.01 -6.97 -1.51
CA MET A 3 5.17 -6.29 -2.06
C MET A 3 6.12 -5.90 -0.93
N GLU A 4 7.41 -6.09 -1.16
CA GLU A 4 8.46 -5.60 -0.28
C GLU A 4 8.66 -4.11 -0.49
N VAL A 5 8.63 -3.33 0.58
CA VAL A 5 8.83 -1.87 0.58
C VAL A 5 10.00 -1.45 1.48
N GLY A 6 10.63 -2.39 2.19
CA GLY A 6 11.80 -2.13 3.04
C GLY A 6 11.53 -1.27 4.28
N LYS A 7 10.27 -0.88 4.51
CA LYS A 7 9.84 -0.02 5.63
C LYS A 7 8.92 -0.80 6.55
N ARG A 8 9.29 -0.90 7.83
CA ARG A 8 8.56 -1.69 8.84
C ARG A 8 7.46 -0.82 9.48
N LYS A 9 6.25 -1.37 9.64
CA LYS A 9 5.13 -0.66 10.31
C LYS A 9 4.83 0.73 9.70
N ALA A 10 5.08 0.90 8.41
CA ALA A 10 4.81 2.14 7.68
C ALA A 10 3.38 2.12 7.14
N THR A 11 2.72 3.29 7.18
CA THR A 11 1.35 3.45 6.67
C THR A 11 1.40 4.02 5.26
N TYR A 12 0.60 3.43 4.38
CA TYR A 12 0.49 3.84 2.99
C TYR A 12 -0.94 4.25 2.66
N LEU A 13 -1.06 5.33 1.90
CA LEU A 13 -2.32 5.85 1.38
C LEU A 13 -2.32 5.75 -0.15
N ASP A 14 -3.46 5.40 -0.73
CA ASP A 14 -3.63 5.42 -2.17
C ASP A 14 -3.89 6.85 -2.65
N LEU A 15 -2.89 7.43 -3.31
CA LEU A 15 -2.94 8.77 -3.87
C LEU A 15 -4.01 8.91 -4.97
N THR A 16 -4.38 7.80 -5.62
CA THR A 16 -5.43 7.82 -6.67
C THR A 16 -6.84 7.92 -6.08
N GLY A 17 -6.98 7.68 -4.77
CA GLY A 17 -8.26 7.73 -4.07
C GLY A 17 -9.21 6.57 -4.37
N HIS A 18 -8.80 5.57 -5.17
CA HIS A 18 -9.60 4.39 -5.44
C HIS A 18 -9.83 3.56 -4.18
N ILE A 19 -8.78 3.41 -3.36
CA ILE A 19 -8.84 2.64 -2.11
C ILE A 19 -8.67 3.59 -0.93
N LYS A 20 -9.73 3.73 -0.12
CA LYS A 20 -9.74 4.64 1.04
C LYS A 20 -9.10 4.03 2.29
N THR A 21 -8.91 2.71 2.30
CA THR A 21 -8.35 2.00 3.44
C THR A 21 -6.82 2.10 3.39
N PRO A 22 -6.17 2.68 4.42
CA PRO A 22 -4.72 2.69 4.51
C PRO A 22 -4.17 1.27 4.66
N ILE A 23 -2.96 1.06 4.15
CA ILE A 23 -2.24 -0.21 4.30
C ILE A 23 -1.08 0.00 5.27
N VAL A 24 -0.87 -0.94 6.17
CA VAL A 24 0.30 -0.94 7.06
C VAL A 24 1.23 -2.08 6.66
N SER A 25 2.50 -1.77 6.43
CA SER A 25 3.52 -2.79 6.20
C SER A 25 3.82 -3.56 7.48
N ASN A 26 4.12 -4.84 7.35
CA ASN A 26 4.40 -5.72 8.48
C ASN A 26 5.79 -5.47 9.09
N ALA A 27 6.16 -6.28 10.07
CA ALA A 27 7.45 -6.19 10.75
C ALA A 27 8.65 -6.60 9.89
N GLU A 28 8.43 -7.14 8.70
CA GLU A 28 9.46 -7.56 7.74
C GLU A 28 9.59 -6.56 6.58
N GLY A 29 8.81 -5.48 6.57
CA GLY A 29 8.85 -4.48 5.52
C GLY A 29 8.02 -4.84 4.28
N TRP A 30 7.04 -5.72 4.42
CA TRP A 30 6.12 -6.12 3.35
C TRP A 30 4.73 -5.55 3.57
N GLY A 31 4.11 -5.02 2.52
CA GLY A 31 2.74 -4.51 2.53
C GLY A 31 1.82 -5.32 1.61
N ARG A 32 0.54 -5.45 1.99
CA ARG A 32 -0.49 -6.07 1.15
C ARG A 32 -1.22 -5.00 0.34
N PHE A 33 -0.66 -4.63 -0.80
CA PHE A 33 -1.18 -3.61 -1.71
C PHE A 33 -2.36 -4.07 -2.54
N GLU A 34 -3.34 -3.21 -2.71
CA GLU A 34 -4.55 -3.47 -3.49
C GLU A 34 -4.62 -2.52 -4.70
N CYS A 35 -5.34 -2.96 -5.73
CA CYS A 35 -5.60 -2.19 -6.94
C CYS A 35 -6.89 -2.74 -7.56
N LEU A 36 -7.77 -1.85 -8.04
CA LEU A 36 -8.99 -2.26 -8.72
C LEU A 36 -8.66 -2.77 -10.13
N GLY A 37 -9.44 -3.72 -10.64
CA GLY A 37 -9.26 -4.24 -11.99
C GLY A 37 -9.37 -3.14 -13.05
N GLY A 38 -8.45 -3.13 -14.02
CA GLY A 38 -8.42 -2.11 -15.08
C GLY A 38 -8.03 -0.70 -14.61
N SER A 39 -7.43 -0.59 -13.41
CA SER A 39 -7.00 0.69 -12.83
C SER A 39 -5.54 0.66 -12.41
N VAL A 40 -5.08 1.79 -11.86
CA VAL A 40 -3.80 1.90 -11.15
C VAL A 40 -4.07 2.48 -9.77
N SER A 41 -3.33 1.99 -8.77
CA SER A 41 -3.24 2.60 -7.44
C SER A 41 -1.79 2.98 -7.19
N VAL A 42 -1.57 4.19 -6.68
CA VAL A 42 -0.24 4.74 -6.38
C VAL A 42 -0.18 4.94 -4.88
N TRP A 43 0.66 4.16 -4.22
CA TRP A 43 0.75 4.13 -2.76
C TRP A 43 1.91 5.00 -2.29
N ILE A 44 1.61 5.97 -1.43
CA ILE A 44 2.60 6.86 -0.82
C ILE A 44 2.69 6.60 0.68
N GLU A 45 3.90 6.64 1.23
CA GLU A 45 4.13 6.60 2.67
C GLU A 45 3.58 7.89 3.30
N GLN A 46 2.85 7.77 4.40
CA GLN A 46 2.39 8.89 5.22
C GLN A 46 3.48 9.35 6.20
#